data_AF-A0A329ZNQ5-F1
#
_entry.id   AF-A0A329ZNQ5-F1
#
_cell.length_a   1.000
_cell.length_b   1.000
_cell.length_c   1.000
_cell.angle_alpha   90.00
_cell.angle_beta   90.00
_cell.angle_gamma   90.00
#
_symmetry.space_group_name_H-M   'P 1'
#
loop_
_entity.id
_entity.type
_entity.pdbx_description
1 polymer ?
#
loop_
_entity_poly.entity_id
_entity_poly.type
_entity_poly.pdbx_seq_one_letter_code
_entity_poly.pdbx_strand_id
1 'polypeptide(L)'
;MFTIIDKESISNTLSKEISGKVIKVYDGDTITLLHNNQNLKIRLYGIDTPKSNQSYDIDVNAEQVKNGYAWAYRKYSNAYTHLEIKARAEKRGLWKQNNPVKPSEFRKNQKEKT
;
A
#
# COMPACT_ATOMS: atom_id res chain seq x y z
N MET A 1 -1.23 -4.99 -14.20
CA MET A 1 -0.18 -4.72 -15.21
C MET A 1 -0.03 -3.21 -15.26
N PHE A 2 1.15 -2.68 -14.95
CA PHE A 2 1.40 -1.22 -14.97
C PHE A 2 2.59 -0.96 -15.89
N THR A 3 2.41 -0.10 -16.88
CA THR A 3 3.46 0.30 -17.82
C THR A 3 4.16 1.52 -17.26
N ILE A 4 5.49 1.50 -17.24
CA ILE A 4 6.31 2.61 -16.75
C ILE A 4 7.03 3.21 -17.95
N ILE A 5 6.77 4.50 -18.19
CA ILE A 5 7.33 5.26 -19.31
C ILE A 5 8.43 6.14 -18.74
N ASP A 6 9.64 6.02 -19.28
CA ASP A 6 10.77 6.88 -18.93
C ASP A 6 10.71 8.20 -19.71
N LYS A 7 11.10 9.31 -19.07
CA LYS A 7 10.90 10.67 -19.58
C LYS A 7 11.80 11.03 -20.78
N GLU A 8 12.88 10.27 -21.00
CA GLU A 8 13.87 10.54 -22.06
C GLU A 8 13.59 9.84 -23.41
N SER A 9 12.53 9.03 -23.53
CA SER A 9 12.33 8.13 -24.70
C SER A 9 11.13 8.48 -25.58
N ILE A 10 10.83 9.77 -25.76
CA ILE A 10 9.72 10.23 -26.61
C ILE A 10 10.13 10.33 -28.09
N SER A 11 10.86 9.35 -28.66
CA SER A 11 10.97 9.36 -30.14
C SER A 11 11.04 8.03 -30.89
N ASN A 12 11.25 6.88 -30.27
CA ASN A 12 11.03 5.54 -30.88
C ASN A 12 11.62 4.47 -29.96
N THR A 13 10.92 4.08 -28.89
CA THR A 13 11.47 3.08 -27.97
C THR A 13 10.41 2.07 -27.60
N LEU A 14 10.73 0.80 -27.88
CA LEU A 14 10.06 -0.37 -27.31
C LEU A 14 9.83 -0.10 -25.82
N SER A 15 8.57 0.02 -25.40
CA SER A 15 8.22 0.07 -23.99
C SER A 15 8.76 -1.21 -23.36
N LYS A 16 9.84 -1.12 -22.60
CA LYS A 16 10.44 -2.27 -21.95
C LYS A 16 9.57 -2.61 -20.75
N GLU A 17 8.85 -3.71 -20.86
CA GLU A 17 8.09 -4.22 -19.72
C GLU A 17 9.07 -4.67 -18.63
N ILE A 18 8.84 -4.19 -17.41
CA ILE A 18 9.64 -4.56 -16.25
C ILE A 18 8.74 -5.21 -15.20
N SER A 19 9.10 -6.44 -14.83
CA SER A 19 8.35 -7.23 -13.85
C SER A 19 9.22 -7.49 -12.63
N GLY A 20 8.64 -7.38 -11.43
CA GLY A 20 9.40 -7.55 -10.20
C GLY A 20 8.51 -7.50 -8.97
N LYS A 21 9.06 -7.91 -7.83
CA LYS A 21 8.36 -7.81 -6.55
C LYS A 21 8.51 -6.40 -6.01
N VAL A 22 7.41 -5.72 -5.68
CA VAL A 22 7.46 -4.46 -4.92
C VAL A 22 7.98 -4.79 -3.52
N ILE A 23 9.13 -4.23 -3.16
CA ILE A 23 9.77 -4.45 -1.85
C ILE A 23 9.70 -3.22 -0.95
N LYS A 24 9.47 -2.03 -1.51
CA LYS A 24 9.29 -0.79 -0.76
C LYS A 24 8.40 0.18 -1.51
N VAL A 25 7.55 0.89 -0.76
CA VAL A 25 6.80 2.07 -1.23
C VAL A 25 7.32 3.26 -0.43
N TYR A 26 7.74 4.33 -1.10
CA TYR A 26 8.20 5.55 -0.43
C TYR A 26 7.00 6.48 -0.21
N ASP A 27 6.48 6.99 -1.32
CA ASP A 27 5.41 7.97 -1.38
C ASP A 27 4.37 7.43 -2.39
N GLY A 28 3.34 8.22 -2.74
CA GLY A 28 2.27 7.74 -3.63
C GLY A 28 2.68 7.52 -5.09
N ASP A 29 3.86 7.99 -5.52
CA ASP A 29 4.38 7.87 -6.89
C ASP A 29 5.73 7.14 -7.00
N THR A 30 6.32 6.70 -5.89
CA THR A 30 7.71 6.20 -5.87
C THR A 30 7.82 4.86 -5.14
N ILE A 31 8.31 3.84 -5.84
CA ILE A 31 8.46 2.46 -5.32
C ILE A 31 9.86 1.89 -5.57
N THR A 32 10.20 0.80 -4.89
CA THR A 32 11.35 -0.05 -5.24
C THR A 32 10.87 -1.44 -5.65
N LEU A 33 11.28 -1.86 -6.84
CA LEU A 33 11.11 -3.22 -7.35
C LEU A 33 12.38 -4.04 -7.13
N LEU A 34 12.21 -5.30 -6.75
CA LEU A 34 13.23 -6.33 -6.88
C LEU A 34 13.05 -6.99 -8.26
N HIS A 35 13.99 -6.75 -9.17
CA HIS A 35 14.04 -7.32 -10.52
C HIS A 35 15.43 -7.89 -10.76
N ASN A 36 15.52 -9.18 -11.14
CA ASN A 36 16.81 -9.86 -11.38
C ASN A 36 17.85 -9.67 -10.25
N ASN A 37 17.39 -9.79 -9.00
CA ASN A 37 18.21 -9.59 -7.80
C ASN A 37 18.77 -8.16 -7.61
N GLN A 38 18.26 -7.19 -8.37
CA GLN A 38 18.60 -5.77 -8.25
C GLN A 38 17.41 -4.96 -7.76
N ASN A 39 17.71 -3.97 -6.92
CA ASN A 39 16.71 -3.03 -6.40
C ASN A 39 16.62 -1.83 -7.35
N LEU A 40 15.50 -1.71 -8.05
CA LEU A 40 15.22 -0.63 -8.98
C LEU A 40 14.26 0.36 -8.33
N LYS A 41 14.70 1.60 -8.12
CA LYS A 41 13.84 2.70 -7.67
C LYS A 41 13.13 3.29 -8.89
N ILE A 42 11.81 3.37 -8.80
CA ILE A 42 10.94 3.72 -9.90
C ILE A 42 10.02 4.85 -9.46
N ARG A 43 9.91 5.89 -10.30
CA ARG A 43 8.94 6.99 -10.15
C ARG A 43 7.91 6.87 -11.26
N LEU A 44 6.64 6.90 -10.90
CA LEU A 44 5.53 6.86 -11.85
C LEU A 44 5.44 8.19 -12.59
N TYR A 45 5.54 8.15 -13.92
CA TYR A 45 5.43 9.35 -14.73
C TYR A 45 3.99 9.88 -14.75
N GLY A 46 3.84 11.21 -14.72
CA GLY A 46 2.53 11.87 -14.74
C GLY A 46 1.76 11.84 -13.42
N ILE A 47 2.35 11.28 -12.36
CA ILE A 47 1.78 11.29 -11.01
C ILE A 47 2.75 12.07 -10.12
N ASP A 48 2.25 13.13 -9.50
CA ASP A 48 2.98 13.86 -8.47
C ASP A 48 2.19 13.73 -7.18
N THR A 49 2.81 13.10 -6.19
CA THR A 49 2.19 12.90 -4.88
C THR A 49 2.84 13.77 -3.82
N PRO A 50 2.09 14.16 -2.78
CA PRO A 50 2.66 14.86 -1.65
C PRO A 50 3.84 14.09 -1.05
N LYS A 51 4.92 14.80 -0.73
CA LYS A 51 6.08 14.17 -0.10
C LYS A 51 5.69 13.65 1.28
N SER A 52 6.27 12.50 1.65
CA SER A 52 6.03 11.85 2.95
C SER A 52 6.27 12.72 4.19
N ASN A 53 6.98 13.85 4.06
CA ASN A 53 7.29 14.79 5.14
C ASN A 53 6.55 16.13 5.05
N GLN A 54 5.56 16.26 4.16
CA GLN A 54 4.70 17.43 4.08
C GLN A 54 3.53 17.26 5.07
N SER A 55 3.27 18.29 5.90
CA SER A 55 2.11 18.28 6.79
C SER A 55 0.83 18.23 5.96
N TYR A 56 -0.02 17.24 6.25
CA TYR A 56 -1.30 17.04 5.60
C TYR A 56 -2.41 17.13 6.65
N ASP A 57 -3.55 17.71 6.27
CA ASP A 57 -4.76 17.73 7.11
C ASP A 57 -5.43 16.35 7.19
N ILE A 58 -5.00 15.39 6.34
CA ILE A 58 -5.60 14.06 6.22
C ILE A 58 -4.64 13.01 6.78
N ASP A 59 -5.05 12.36 7.86
CA ASP A 59 -4.42 11.13 8.34
C ASP A 59 -4.86 9.94 7.46
N VAL A 60 -3.98 9.54 6.53
CA VAL A 60 -4.22 8.43 5.61
C VAL A 60 -4.44 7.10 6.35
N ASN A 61 -3.82 6.89 7.52
CA ASN A 61 -4.06 5.68 8.31
C ASN A 61 -5.47 5.69 8.90
N ALA A 62 -5.93 6.85 9.40
CA ALA A 62 -7.29 7.02 9.86
C ALA A 62 -8.30 6.72 8.75
N GLU A 63 -8.10 7.26 7.54
CA GLU A 63 -8.99 7.02 6.40
C GLU A 63 -9.01 5.55 5.96
N GLN A 64 -7.87 4.86 5.95
CA GLN A 64 -7.83 3.43 5.65
C GLN A 64 -8.65 2.60 6.66
N VAL A 65 -8.55 2.91 7.96
CA VAL A 65 -9.32 2.21 9.00
C VAL A 65 -10.81 2.54 8.91
N LYS A 66 -11.15 3.82 8.73
CA LYS A 66 -12.53 4.35 8.63
C LYS A 66 -13.31 3.76 7.44
N ASN A 67 -12.63 3.46 6.33
CA ASN A 67 -13.24 2.84 5.15
C ASN A 67 -13.16 1.30 5.18
N GLY A 68 -12.60 0.71 6.25
CA GLY A 68 -12.53 -0.73 6.44
C GLY A 68 -11.49 -1.43 5.56
N TYR A 69 -10.46 -0.72 5.10
CA TYR A 69 -9.34 -1.29 4.33
C TYR A 69 -8.21 -1.80 5.22
N ALA A 70 -8.14 -1.32 6.47
CA ALA A 70 -7.12 -1.69 7.44
C ALA A 70 -7.71 -2.00 8.83
N TRP A 71 -6.97 -2.79 9.60
CA TRP A 71 -7.26 -3.03 11.02
C TRP A 71 -6.60 -1.93 11.87
N ALA A 72 -7.29 -1.44 12.91
CA ALA A 72 -6.65 -0.62 13.93
C ALA A 72 -5.69 -1.49 14.73
N TYR A 73 -4.38 -1.27 14.60
CA TYR A 73 -3.38 -2.11 15.24
C TYR A 73 -3.10 -1.67 16.69
N ARG A 74 -3.98 -2.13 17.60
CA ARG A 74 -3.98 -1.81 19.04
C ARG A 74 -2.69 -2.15 19.80
N LYS A 75 -1.75 -2.89 19.19
CA LYS A 75 -0.44 -3.19 19.79
C LYS A 75 0.36 -1.92 20.09
N TYR A 76 0.25 -0.90 19.24
CA TYR A 76 1.07 0.32 19.35
C TYR A 76 0.25 1.56 19.74
N SER A 77 -1.03 1.62 19.37
CA SER A 77 -1.90 2.76 19.70
C SER A 77 -3.38 2.40 19.59
N ASN A 78 -4.21 3.08 20.39
CA ASN A 78 -5.66 2.99 20.33
C ASN A 78 -6.32 4.07 19.47
N ALA A 79 -5.54 4.98 18.87
CA ALA A 79 -6.05 6.17 18.14
C ALA A 79 -7.14 5.85 17.10
N TYR A 80 -6.99 4.74 16.36
CA TYR A 80 -7.92 4.38 15.28
C TYR A 80 -9.04 3.41 15.69
N THR A 81 -9.14 3.05 16.97
CA THR A 81 -10.09 2.03 17.46
C THR A 81 -11.54 2.40 17.15
N HIS A 82 -11.92 3.65 17.40
CA HIS A 82 -13.27 4.15 17.15
C HIS A 82 -13.67 4.09 15.67
N LEU A 83 -12.72 4.38 14.77
CA LEU A 83 -12.93 4.28 13.31
C LEU A 83 -13.15 2.83 12.87
N GLU A 84 -12.40 1.88 13.45
CA GLU A 84 -12.57 0.46 13.15
C GLU A 84 -13.95 -0.04 13.62
N ILE A 85 -14.38 0.35 14.82
CA ILE A 85 -15.70 0.00 15.37
C ILE A 85 -16.81 0.47 14.42
N LYS A 86 -16.72 1.73 13.96
CA LYS A 86 -17.68 2.29 13.00
C LYS A 86 -17.67 1.54 11.67
N ALA A 87 -16.48 1.29 11.10
CA ALA A 87 -16.34 0.56 9.85
C ALA A 87 -16.90 -0.87 9.93
N ARG A 88 -16.74 -1.55 11.07
CA ARG A 88 -17.31 -2.88 11.35
C ARG A 88 -18.82 -2.85 11.41
N ALA A 89 -19.39 -1.91 12.19
CA ALA A 89 -20.83 -1.75 12.33
C ALA A 89 -21.52 -1.48 10.98
N GLU A 90 -20.87 -0.68 10.13
CA GLU A 90 -21.35 -0.32 8.80
C GLU A 90 -20.96 -1.34 7.70
N LYS A 91 -20.29 -2.46 8.06
CA LYS A 91 -19.81 -3.49 7.15
C LYS A 91 -19.05 -2.91 5.95
N ARG A 92 -18.11 -2.00 6.19
CA ARG A 92 -17.27 -1.40 5.13
C ARG A 92 -16.08 -2.29 4.78
N GLY A 93 -15.62 -2.23 3.53
CA GLY A 93 -14.38 -2.89 3.10
C GLY A 93 -14.29 -4.37 3.50
N LEU A 94 -13.22 -4.72 4.21
CA LEU A 94 -12.94 -6.07 4.72
C LEU A 94 -14.09 -6.62 5.61
N TRP A 95 -14.85 -5.75 6.27
CA TRP A 95 -15.92 -6.14 7.19
C TRP A 95 -17.20 -6.63 6.51
N LYS A 96 -17.25 -6.62 5.17
CA LYS A 96 -18.29 -7.32 4.41
C LYS A 96 -18.12 -8.84 4.42
N GLN A 97 -16.91 -9.32 4.69
CA GLN A 97 -16.59 -10.74 4.70
C GLN A 97 -17.12 -11.38 6.00
N ASN A 98 -17.47 -12.67 5.93
CA ASN A 98 -18.02 -13.40 7.08
C ASN A 98 -16.98 -13.63 8.20
N ASN A 99 -15.71 -13.83 7.84
CA ASN A 99 -14.64 -14.09 8.81
C ASN A 99 -13.32 -13.40 8.40
N PRO A 100 -13.24 -12.07 8.49
CA PRO A 100 -12.03 -11.33 8.12
C PRO A 100 -10.91 -11.63 9.12
N VAL A 101 -9.77 -12.13 8.61
CA VAL A 101 -8.59 -12.43 9.43
C VAL A 101 -7.67 -11.22 9.49
N LYS A 102 -7.17 -10.89 10.68
CA LYS A 102 -6.28 -9.73 10.82
C LYS A 102 -4.92 -10.00 10.18
N PRO A 103 -4.27 -9.00 9.55
CA PRO A 103 -2.99 -9.22 8.87
C PRO A 103 -1.89 -9.81 9.77
N SER A 104 -1.90 -9.49 11.08
CA SER A 104 -0.91 -10.05 12.01
C SER A 104 -1.16 -11.51 12.36
N GLU A 105 -2.40 -11.99 12.39
CA GLU A 105 -2.72 -13.43 12.50
C GLU A 105 -2.35 -14.15 11.22
N PHE A 106 -2.73 -13.60 10.07
CA PHE A 106 -2.40 -14.19 8.77
C PHE A 106 -0.89 -14.43 8.62
N ARG A 107 -0.07 -13.44 8.99
CA ARG A 107 1.41 -13.57 8.96
C ARG A 107 1.95 -14.62 9.92
N LYS A 108 1.36 -14.80 11.11
CA LYS A 108 1.80 -15.83 12.06
C LYS A 108 1.51 -17.23 11.53
N ASN A 109 0.30 -17.45 11.01
CA ASN A 109 -0.12 -18.73 10.46
C ASN A 109 0.72 -19.16 9.24
N GLN A 110 1.36 -18.22 8.53
CA GLN A 110 2.30 -18.54 7.46
C GLN A 110 3.67 -18.96 8.00
N LYS A 111 4.17 -18.33 9.07
CA LYS A 111 5.47 -18.68 9.66
C LYS A 111 5.47 -20.07 10.29
N GLU A 112 4.36 -20.48 10.91
CA GLU A 112 4.21 -21.80 11.54
C GLU A 112 4.15 -22.96 10.53
N LYS A 113 3.97 -22.66 9.23
CA LYS A 113 3.91 -23.66 8.14
C LYS A 113 5.24 -23.83 7.39
N THR A 114 6.28 -23.11 7.79
CA THR A 114 7.64 -23.15 7.24
C THR A 114 8.59 -23.67 8.29
#